data_AF-A0A6J0RMD2-F1
#
_entry.id   AF-A0A6J0RMD2-F1
#
_cell.length_a   1.000
_cell.length_b   1.000
_cell.length_c   1.000
_cell.angle_alpha   90.00
_cell.angle_beta   90.00
_cell.angle_gamma   90.00
#
_symmetry.space_group_name_H-M   'P 1'
#
loop_
_entity.id
_entity.type
_entity.pdbx_description
1 polymer ?
#
loop_
_entity_poly.entity_id
_entity_poly.type
_entity_poly.pdbx_seq_one_letter_code
_entity_poly.pdbx_strand_id
1 'polypeptide(L)'
;MDFVSAMNRAKELIRTLHQIRETADGFFNDIFQTASQMSKDLFDTDLVVPRVTSRQTTRANPPCTTPESHFRVTIFIPCVDALIQNMTERLLVNEDILSSFQILLPGFAAIDNAEELKNLTIYFEEQISMTALKSEYRLWCASLSTIDPTIEVLKLLQHCDATYFKNIHYLFTILATLPVTTTSFERIFSTLKIIKTLLRSVMGNERLSALAVIAVHWDIKIDPDEVINNMANKKKRKYYLFK
;
A
#
# COMPACT_ATOMS: atom_id res chain seq x y z
N MET A 1 8.04 12.66 3.72
CA MET A 1 8.13 12.25 2.30
C MET A 1 6.93 12.86 1.61
N ASP A 2 7.15 13.75 0.66
CA ASP A 2 6.08 14.46 -0.05
C ASP A 2 5.23 13.48 -0.87
N PHE A 3 3.92 13.62 -0.75
CA PHE A 3 2.91 12.80 -1.41
C PHE A 3 3.12 12.75 -2.93
N VAL A 4 3.42 13.90 -3.54
CA VAL A 4 3.68 14.03 -4.98
C VAL A 4 4.93 13.26 -5.39
N SER A 5 6.00 13.38 -4.59
CA SER A 5 7.25 12.65 -4.81
C SER A 5 7.05 11.13 -4.75
N ALA A 6 6.21 10.65 -3.82
CA ALA A 6 5.89 9.23 -3.71
C ALA A 6 5.15 8.70 -4.95
N MET A 7 4.16 9.46 -5.45
CA MET A 7 3.40 9.06 -6.65
C MET A 7 4.26 9.06 -7.92
N ASN A 8 5.15 10.05 -8.07
CA ASN A 8 6.11 10.08 -9.17
C ASN A 8 7.07 8.88 -9.15
N ARG A 9 7.58 8.52 -7.95
CA ARG A 9 8.41 7.32 -7.79
C ARG A 9 7.67 6.04 -8.12
N ALA A 10 6.39 5.93 -7.76
CA ALA A 10 5.57 4.77 -8.11
C ALA A 10 5.43 4.62 -9.63
N LYS A 11 5.15 5.72 -10.34
CA LYS A 11 5.08 5.73 -11.82
C LYS A 11 6.42 5.36 -12.47
N GLU A 12 7.51 5.93 -11.96
CA GLU A 12 8.85 5.61 -12.45
C GLU A 12 9.17 4.12 -12.25
N LEU A 13 8.89 3.57 -11.08
CA LEU A 13 9.07 2.14 -10.78
C LEU A 13 8.27 1.27 -11.75
N ILE A 14 6.99 1.56 -11.97
CA ILE A 14 6.16 0.82 -12.92
C ILE A 14 6.75 0.89 -14.34
N ARG A 15 7.24 2.07 -14.76
CA ARG A 15 7.92 2.23 -16.05
C ARG A 15 9.18 1.36 -16.14
N THR A 16 10.00 1.32 -15.08
CA THR A 16 11.18 0.45 -15.05
C THR A 16 10.82 -1.03 -15.11
N LEU A 17 9.73 -1.46 -14.47
CA LEU A 17 9.25 -2.84 -14.56
C LEU A 17 8.78 -3.20 -15.97
N HIS A 18 8.10 -2.27 -16.66
CA HIS A 18 7.76 -2.45 -18.08
C HIS A 18 9.02 -2.57 -18.96
N GLN A 19 10.04 -1.76 -18.72
CA GLN A 19 11.32 -1.87 -19.44
C GLN A 19 12.01 -3.22 -19.17
N ILE A 20 12.01 -3.69 -17.92
CA ILE A 20 12.53 -5.03 -17.56
C ILE A 20 11.72 -6.12 -18.28
N ARG A 21 10.40 -5.93 -18.43
CA ARG A 21 9.53 -6.87 -19.11
C ARG A 21 9.77 -6.93 -20.62
N GLU A 22 10.08 -5.80 -21.25
CA GLU A 22 10.45 -5.69 -22.67
C GLU A 22 11.85 -6.23 -22.96
N THR A 23 12.81 -5.95 -22.06
CA THR A 23 14.21 -6.40 -22.17
C THR A 23 14.47 -7.71 -21.42
N ALA A 24 13.40 -8.50 -21.19
CA ALA A 24 13.43 -9.68 -20.35
C ALA A 24 14.46 -10.73 -20.79
N ASP A 25 14.73 -10.86 -22.09
CA ASP A 25 15.72 -11.82 -22.60
C ASP A 25 17.13 -11.50 -22.08
N GLY A 26 17.55 -10.23 -22.14
CA GLY A 26 18.87 -9.79 -21.67
C GLY A 26 18.96 -9.74 -20.16
N PHE A 27 17.96 -9.14 -19.50
CA PHE A 27 17.98 -8.98 -18.04
C PHE A 27 17.90 -10.33 -17.31
N PHE A 28 17.13 -11.30 -17.85
CA PHE A 28 17.02 -12.62 -17.24
C PHE A 28 18.29 -13.45 -17.43
N ASN A 29 19.08 -13.24 -18.48
CA ASN A 29 20.33 -13.97 -18.69
C ASN A 29 21.31 -13.77 -17.51
N ASP A 30 21.47 -12.54 -17.03
CA ASP A 30 22.37 -12.24 -15.92
C ASP A 30 21.90 -12.91 -14.61
N ILE A 31 20.59 -12.88 -14.37
CA ILE A 31 19.95 -13.57 -13.23
C ILE A 31 20.16 -15.08 -13.35
N PHE A 32 19.97 -15.63 -14.55
CA PHE A 32 20.10 -17.06 -14.81
C PHE A 32 21.55 -17.55 -14.66
N GLN A 33 22.54 -16.76 -15.11
CA GLN A 33 23.94 -17.09 -14.90
C GLN A 33 24.32 -17.07 -13.42
N THR A 34 23.87 -16.05 -12.69
CA THR A 34 24.09 -15.97 -11.23
C THR A 34 23.47 -17.17 -10.52
N ALA A 35 22.22 -17.52 -10.85
CA ALA A 35 21.54 -18.68 -10.30
C ALA A 35 22.22 -20.01 -10.67
N SER A 36 22.71 -20.13 -11.91
CA SER A 36 23.45 -21.31 -12.37
C SER A 36 24.76 -21.48 -11.63
N GLN A 37 25.49 -20.40 -11.39
CA GLN A 37 26.73 -20.40 -10.62
C GLN A 37 26.47 -20.82 -9.17
N MET A 38 25.47 -20.21 -8.51
CA MET A 38 25.09 -20.59 -7.14
C MET A 38 24.66 -22.06 -7.03
N SER A 39 23.95 -22.59 -8.04
CA SER A 39 23.53 -24.00 -8.08
C SER A 39 24.73 -24.95 -8.13
N LYS A 40 25.74 -24.62 -8.95
CA LYS A 40 26.98 -25.39 -9.04
C LYS A 40 27.78 -25.32 -7.74
N ASP A 41 27.96 -24.13 -7.18
CA ASP A 41 28.78 -23.93 -5.99
C ASP A 41 28.20 -24.58 -4.73
N LEU A 42 26.87 -24.58 -4.58
CA LEU A 42 26.19 -25.09 -3.37
C LEU A 42 25.77 -26.55 -3.47
N PHE A 43 25.42 -27.03 -4.68
CA PHE A 43 24.75 -28.32 -4.87
C PHE A 43 25.38 -29.20 -5.95
N ASP A 44 26.48 -28.76 -6.60
CA ASP A 44 27.16 -29.48 -7.69
C ASP A 44 26.19 -29.98 -8.77
N THR A 45 25.17 -29.16 -9.07
CA THR A 45 24.07 -29.55 -9.96
C THR A 45 23.76 -28.44 -10.95
N ASP A 46 23.54 -28.81 -12.22
CA ASP A 46 23.10 -27.91 -13.27
C ASP A 46 21.58 -27.61 -13.21
N LEU A 47 21.19 -26.41 -13.64
CA LEU A 47 19.78 -26.04 -13.77
C LEU A 47 19.15 -26.75 -14.98
N VAL A 48 18.33 -27.77 -14.71
CA VAL A 48 17.60 -28.55 -15.72
C VAL A 48 16.12 -28.19 -15.73
N VAL A 49 15.49 -28.27 -16.91
CA VAL A 49 14.03 -28.11 -17.04
C VAL A 49 13.32 -29.19 -16.21
N PRO A 50 12.38 -28.82 -15.32
CA PRO A 50 11.59 -29.79 -14.57
C PRO A 50 10.85 -30.76 -15.50
N ARG A 51 10.62 -31.99 -15.03
CA ARG A 51 9.91 -33.00 -15.82
C ARG A 51 8.54 -32.48 -16.29
N VAL A 52 8.36 -32.44 -17.60
CA VAL A 52 7.11 -32.04 -18.23
C VAL A 52 6.20 -33.27 -18.37
N THR A 53 4.98 -33.19 -17.83
CA THR A 53 3.94 -34.23 -18.00
C THR A 53 2.96 -33.81 -19.08
N SER A 54 2.45 -34.76 -19.86
CA SER A 54 1.54 -34.51 -20.99
C SER A 54 0.17 -33.95 -20.57
N ARG A 55 -0.25 -34.18 -19.32
CA ARG A 55 -1.43 -33.54 -18.73
C ARG A 55 -1.02 -32.77 -17.49
N GLN A 56 -1.17 -31.45 -17.53
CA GLN A 56 -1.06 -30.57 -16.36
C GLN A 56 -2.36 -29.77 -16.24
N THR A 57 -2.90 -29.68 -15.02
CA THR A 57 -4.14 -28.94 -14.74
C THR A 57 -3.89 -27.54 -14.20
N THR A 58 -2.67 -27.26 -13.72
CA THR A 58 -2.34 -26.02 -12.98
C THR A 58 -1.27 -25.15 -13.65
N ARG A 59 -0.54 -25.63 -14.66
CA ARG A 59 0.51 -24.86 -15.34
C ARG A 59 0.55 -25.17 -16.84
N ALA A 60 0.89 -24.15 -17.63
CA ALA A 60 1.10 -24.29 -19.07
C ALA A 60 2.50 -24.87 -19.35
N ASN A 61 2.60 -25.68 -20.41
CA ASN A 61 3.87 -26.21 -20.93
C ASN A 61 4.27 -25.41 -22.18
N PRO A 62 4.94 -24.26 -22.04
CA PRO A 62 5.43 -23.53 -23.19
C PRO A 62 6.50 -24.39 -23.92
N PRO A 63 6.49 -24.41 -25.26
CA PRO A 63 7.56 -25.04 -26.02
C PRO A 63 8.84 -24.24 -25.83
N CYS A 64 9.76 -24.77 -25.03
CA CYS A 64 11.04 -24.13 -24.72
C CYS A 64 12.19 -25.05 -25.11
N THR A 65 13.21 -24.50 -25.76
CA THR A 65 14.41 -25.22 -26.21
C THR A 65 15.52 -25.25 -25.16
N THR A 66 15.58 -24.26 -24.25
CA THR A 66 16.63 -24.15 -23.23
C THR A 66 16.03 -24.03 -21.81
N PRO A 67 16.76 -24.47 -20.76
CA PRO A 67 16.35 -24.25 -19.37
C PRO A 67 16.12 -22.78 -19.05
N GLU A 68 16.97 -21.91 -19.56
CA GLU A 68 16.84 -20.45 -19.42
C GLU A 68 15.50 -19.95 -20.00
N SER A 69 15.17 -20.34 -21.24
CA SER A 69 13.90 -19.98 -21.87
C SER A 69 12.70 -20.48 -21.07
N HIS A 70 12.78 -21.69 -20.52
CA HIS A 70 11.73 -22.27 -19.70
C HIS A 70 11.47 -21.46 -18.42
N PHE A 71 12.51 -21.15 -17.64
CA PHE A 71 12.35 -20.38 -16.40
C PHE A 71 11.96 -18.92 -16.66
N ARG A 72 12.44 -18.33 -17.76
CA ARG A 72 12.04 -16.99 -18.17
C ARG A 72 10.53 -16.89 -18.41
N VAL A 73 9.98 -17.78 -19.24
CA VAL A 73 8.56 -17.76 -19.62
C VAL A 73 7.65 -18.21 -18.47
N THR A 74 8.09 -19.18 -17.67
CA THR A 74 7.21 -19.81 -16.68
C THR A 74 7.29 -19.21 -15.27
N ILE A 75 8.34 -18.46 -14.95
CA ILE A 75 8.54 -17.85 -13.62
C ILE A 75 8.76 -16.35 -13.76
N PHE A 76 9.80 -15.93 -14.47
CA PHE A 76 10.24 -14.53 -14.47
C PHE A 76 9.17 -13.60 -15.05
N ILE A 77 8.70 -13.89 -16.26
CA ILE A 77 7.67 -13.11 -16.95
C ILE A 77 6.38 -13.00 -16.11
N PRO A 78 5.77 -14.11 -15.65
CA PRO A 78 4.58 -14.03 -14.81
C PRO A 78 4.81 -13.27 -13.50
N CYS A 79 6.00 -13.36 -12.91
CA CYS A 79 6.34 -12.63 -11.70
C CYS A 79 6.42 -11.11 -11.96
N VAL A 80 7.08 -10.69 -13.04
CA VAL A 80 7.15 -9.27 -13.44
C VAL A 80 5.77 -8.75 -13.80
N ASP A 81 4.98 -9.50 -14.57
CA ASP A 81 3.60 -9.13 -14.93
C ASP A 81 2.73 -8.98 -13.68
N ALA A 82 2.83 -9.90 -12.72
CA ALA A 82 2.14 -9.80 -11.44
C ALA A 82 2.60 -8.57 -10.63
N LEU A 83 3.90 -8.26 -10.61
CA LEU A 83 4.41 -7.06 -9.93
C LEU A 83 3.88 -5.79 -10.57
N ILE A 84 3.88 -5.68 -11.90
CA ILE A 84 3.31 -4.55 -12.64
C ILE A 84 1.83 -4.40 -12.31
N GLN A 85 1.07 -5.49 -12.37
CA GLN A 85 -0.36 -5.50 -12.06
C GLN A 85 -0.61 -4.99 -10.63
N ASN A 86 0.06 -5.60 -9.63
CA ASN A 86 -0.13 -5.24 -8.22
C ASN A 86 0.28 -3.78 -7.93
N MET A 87 1.38 -3.31 -8.52
CA MET A 87 1.83 -1.92 -8.32
C MET A 87 0.84 -0.94 -8.97
N THR A 88 0.38 -1.22 -10.18
CA THR A 88 -0.61 -0.40 -10.88
C THR A 88 -1.93 -0.35 -10.12
N GLU A 89 -2.47 -1.51 -9.74
CA GLU A 89 -3.74 -1.60 -9.00
C GLU A 89 -3.67 -0.90 -7.64
N ARG A 90 -2.55 -1.03 -6.94
CA ARG A 90 -2.43 -0.50 -5.58
C ARG A 90 -2.10 0.99 -5.54
N LEU A 91 -1.36 1.51 -6.52
CA LEU A 91 -0.80 2.86 -6.47
C LEU A 91 -1.41 3.82 -7.51
N LEU A 92 -1.91 3.33 -8.65
CA LEU A 92 -2.40 4.18 -9.74
C LEU A 92 -3.93 4.20 -9.87
N VAL A 93 -4.67 3.26 -9.27
CA VAL A 93 -6.16 3.27 -9.34
C VAL A 93 -6.77 4.56 -8.80
N ASN A 94 -6.12 5.19 -7.82
CA ASN A 94 -6.60 6.43 -7.23
C ASN A 94 -5.86 7.67 -7.76
N GLU A 95 -5.07 7.55 -8.84
CA GLU A 95 -4.24 8.64 -9.36
C GLU A 95 -5.05 9.92 -9.63
N ASP A 96 -6.24 9.80 -10.20
CA ASP A 96 -7.09 10.95 -10.53
C ASP A 96 -7.51 11.73 -9.27
N ILE A 97 -7.95 11.01 -8.23
CA ILE A 97 -8.36 11.59 -6.94
C ILE A 97 -7.16 12.26 -6.27
N LEU A 98 -6.04 11.54 -6.27
CA LEU A 98 -4.79 11.95 -5.66
C LEU A 98 -4.21 13.21 -6.35
N SER A 99 -4.33 13.30 -7.67
CA SER A 99 -3.99 14.49 -8.44
C SER A 99 -4.89 15.68 -8.07
N SER A 100 -6.17 15.44 -7.81
CA SER A 100 -7.07 16.48 -7.30
C SER A 100 -6.74 16.93 -5.86
N PHE A 101 -6.10 16.10 -5.03
CA PHE A 101 -5.55 16.56 -3.75
C PHE A 101 -4.29 17.42 -3.93
N GLN A 102 -3.52 17.19 -4.99
CA GLN A 102 -2.28 17.92 -5.26
C GLN A 102 -2.54 19.42 -5.49
N ILE A 103 -3.64 19.79 -6.14
CA ILE A 103 -4.01 21.20 -6.38
C ILE A 103 -4.37 21.98 -5.09
N LEU A 104 -4.46 21.31 -3.94
CA LEU A 104 -4.63 21.96 -2.63
C LEU A 104 -3.29 22.41 -2.04
N LEU A 105 -2.18 21.82 -2.48
CA LEU A 105 -0.84 22.06 -1.94
C LEU A 105 -0.24 23.36 -2.49
N PRO A 106 0.56 24.09 -1.68
CA PRO A 106 1.27 25.26 -2.16
C PRO A 106 2.25 24.88 -3.27
N GLY A 107 2.31 25.70 -4.32
CA GLY A 107 3.05 25.42 -5.56
C GLY A 107 2.21 24.78 -6.69
N PHE A 108 1.10 24.10 -6.37
CA PHE A 108 0.16 23.55 -7.34
C PHE A 108 -1.21 24.25 -7.32
N ALA A 109 -1.52 24.94 -6.22
CA ALA A 109 -2.76 25.67 -6.08
C ALA A 109 -2.81 26.91 -6.99
N ALA A 110 -3.83 26.97 -7.84
CA ALA A 110 -4.11 28.10 -8.71
C ALA A 110 -5.63 28.31 -8.78
N ILE A 111 -6.07 29.57 -8.80
CA ILE A 111 -7.50 29.92 -8.83
C ILE A 111 -8.22 29.26 -10.02
N ASP A 112 -7.52 29.11 -11.14
CA ASP A 112 -8.03 28.53 -12.38
C ASP A 112 -8.32 27.02 -12.24
N ASN A 113 -7.66 26.32 -11.31
CA ASN A 113 -7.82 24.88 -11.07
C ASN A 113 -9.10 24.55 -10.29
N ALA A 114 -9.93 25.54 -9.93
CA ALA A 114 -11.12 25.33 -9.11
C ALA A 114 -12.14 24.35 -9.73
N GLU A 115 -12.14 24.14 -11.04
CA GLU A 115 -12.98 23.14 -11.70
C GLU A 115 -12.50 21.70 -11.47
N GLU A 116 -11.20 21.48 -11.27
CA GLU A 116 -10.61 20.15 -11.06
C GLU A 116 -10.97 19.57 -9.69
N LEU A 117 -11.46 20.40 -8.76
CA LEU A 117 -12.02 19.98 -7.47
C LEU A 117 -13.28 19.12 -7.62
N LYS A 118 -13.88 19.07 -8.83
CA LYS A 118 -15.09 18.28 -9.09
C LYS A 118 -14.89 16.82 -8.74
N ASN A 119 -13.71 16.27 -9.03
CA ASN A 119 -13.37 14.89 -8.70
C ASN A 119 -13.49 14.65 -7.19
N LEU A 120 -12.94 15.54 -6.36
CA LEU A 120 -13.06 15.42 -4.90
C LEU A 120 -14.52 15.52 -4.44
N THR A 121 -15.31 16.41 -5.04
CA THR A 121 -16.71 16.56 -4.66
C THR A 121 -17.58 15.37 -5.03
N ILE A 122 -17.21 14.62 -6.08
CA ILE A 122 -17.90 13.36 -6.43
C ILE A 122 -17.58 12.28 -5.38
N TYR A 123 -16.33 12.19 -4.94
CA TYR A 123 -15.93 11.19 -3.94
C TYR A 123 -16.41 11.51 -2.53
N PHE A 124 -16.56 12.78 -2.19
CA PHE A 124 -16.95 13.26 -0.85
C PHE A 124 -18.27 14.03 -0.84
N GLU A 125 -19.20 13.68 -1.74
CA GLU A 125 -20.45 14.42 -1.98
C GLU A 125 -21.32 14.56 -0.72
N GLU A 126 -21.30 13.56 0.17
CA GLU A 126 -22.05 13.59 1.44
C GLU A 126 -21.55 14.67 2.42
N GLN A 127 -20.29 15.08 2.31
CA GLN A 127 -19.65 15.98 3.27
C GLN A 127 -19.34 17.35 2.67
N ILE A 128 -19.15 17.44 1.35
CA ILE A 128 -18.62 18.65 0.70
C ILE A 128 -19.55 19.09 -0.43
N SER A 129 -20.02 20.35 -0.33
CA SER A 129 -20.70 21.01 -1.45
C SER A 129 -19.70 21.70 -2.38
N MET A 130 -19.82 21.47 -3.68
CA MET A 130 -18.93 22.03 -4.70
C MET A 130 -18.88 23.57 -4.71
N THR A 131 -20.01 24.23 -4.50
CA THR A 131 -20.06 25.70 -4.46
C THR A 131 -19.30 26.25 -3.25
N ALA A 132 -19.49 25.64 -2.07
CA ALA A 132 -18.78 26.00 -0.85
C ALA A 132 -17.27 25.75 -0.99
N LEU A 133 -16.88 24.57 -1.49
CA LEU A 133 -15.48 24.22 -1.69
C LEU A 133 -14.78 25.18 -2.65
N LYS A 134 -15.39 25.54 -3.79
CA LYS A 134 -14.81 26.52 -4.72
C LYS A 134 -14.57 27.88 -4.08
N SER A 135 -15.53 28.36 -3.28
CA SER A 135 -15.37 29.65 -2.59
C SER A 135 -14.24 29.63 -1.55
N GLU A 136 -14.15 28.56 -0.75
CA GLU A 136 -13.05 28.38 0.19
C GLU A 136 -11.72 28.24 -0.52
N TYR A 137 -11.67 27.50 -1.64
CA TYR A 137 -10.45 27.26 -2.40
C TYR A 137 -9.84 28.54 -2.96
N ARG A 138 -10.66 29.46 -3.47
CA ARG A 138 -10.19 30.78 -3.93
C ARG A 138 -9.55 31.59 -2.81
N LEU A 139 -10.16 31.57 -1.62
CA LEU A 139 -9.60 32.24 -0.44
C LEU A 139 -8.33 31.55 0.05
N TRP A 140 -8.29 30.21 -0.03
CA TRP A 140 -7.12 29.41 0.33
C TRP A 140 -5.93 29.72 -0.58
N CYS A 141 -6.13 29.75 -1.91
CA CYS A 141 -5.10 30.14 -2.86
C CYS A 141 -4.48 31.52 -2.53
N ALA A 142 -5.30 32.49 -2.10
CA ALA A 142 -4.78 33.77 -1.66
C ALA A 142 -3.93 33.65 -0.38
N SER A 143 -4.38 32.83 0.59
CA SER A 143 -3.66 32.60 1.86
C SER A 143 -2.35 31.82 1.70
N LEU A 144 -2.20 31.02 0.64
CA LEU A 144 -0.98 30.23 0.38
C LEU A 144 0.22 31.09 -0.02
N SER A 145 0.02 32.33 -0.46
CA SER A 145 1.11 33.23 -0.91
C SER A 145 2.15 33.52 0.17
N THR A 146 1.80 33.32 1.44
CA THR A 146 2.67 33.53 2.61
C THR A 146 3.31 32.25 3.13
N ILE A 147 2.97 31.08 2.56
CA ILE A 147 3.36 29.76 3.04
C ILE A 147 4.44 29.18 2.12
N ASP A 148 5.45 28.54 2.71
CA ASP A 148 6.52 27.86 1.98
C ASP A 148 5.94 26.72 1.11
N PRO A 149 6.22 26.67 -0.20
CA PRO A 149 5.77 25.60 -1.09
C PRO A 149 6.30 24.21 -0.72
N THR A 150 7.34 24.11 0.10
CA THR A 150 7.92 22.82 0.52
C THR A 150 7.39 22.32 1.87
N ILE A 151 6.39 23.00 2.44
CA ILE A 151 5.83 22.63 3.74
C ILE A 151 5.19 21.23 3.72
N GLU A 152 5.44 20.47 4.79
CA GLU A 152 4.83 19.14 4.95
C GLU A 152 3.33 19.24 5.17
N VAL A 153 2.55 18.32 4.57
CA VAL A 153 1.08 18.29 4.66
C VAL A 153 0.56 18.36 6.11
N LEU A 154 1.24 17.71 7.06
CA LEU A 154 0.86 17.74 8.47
C LEU A 154 1.01 19.14 9.10
N LYS A 155 2.06 19.87 8.73
CA LYS A 155 2.27 21.26 9.16
C LYS A 155 1.30 22.19 8.44
N LEU A 156 1.00 21.93 7.17
CA LEU A 156 -0.01 22.67 6.40
C LEU A 156 -1.40 22.55 7.04
N LEU A 157 -1.77 21.35 7.51
CA LEU A 157 -3.02 21.13 8.24
C LEU A 157 -3.12 21.97 9.52
N GLN A 158 -2.00 22.20 10.22
CA GLN A 158 -1.96 23.07 11.41
C GLN A 158 -2.13 24.56 11.06
N HIS A 159 -1.74 24.98 9.86
CA HIS A 159 -1.92 26.36 9.38
C HIS A 159 -3.32 26.59 8.79
N CYS A 160 -3.98 25.52 8.33
CA CYS A 160 -5.33 25.58 7.80
C CYS A 160 -6.34 25.65 8.96
N ASP A 161 -6.84 26.85 9.27
CA ASP A 161 -7.84 27.02 10.32
C ASP A 161 -9.19 26.39 9.94
N ALA A 162 -9.62 25.41 10.73
CA ALA A 162 -10.87 24.68 10.55
C ALA A 162 -12.11 25.58 10.67
N THR A 163 -12.04 26.76 11.30
CA THR A 163 -13.21 27.66 11.36
C THR A 163 -13.45 28.40 10.05
N TYR A 164 -12.38 28.77 9.35
CA TYR A 164 -12.43 29.56 8.12
C TYR A 164 -12.46 28.68 6.86
N PHE A 165 -11.75 27.55 6.88
CA PHE A 165 -11.55 26.66 5.73
C PHE A 165 -12.04 25.24 6.04
N LYS A 166 -13.32 25.10 6.40
CA LYS A 166 -13.89 23.82 6.87
C LYS A 166 -13.71 22.68 5.86
N ASN A 167 -14.04 22.92 4.59
CA ASN A 167 -14.00 21.89 3.57
C ASN A 167 -12.56 21.53 3.20
N ILE A 168 -11.68 22.52 3.14
CA ILE A 168 -10.26 22.31 2.83
C ILE A 168 -9.53 21.62 3.98
N HIS A 169 -9.82 22.00 5.23
CA HIS A 169 -9.28 21.35 6.42
C HIS A 169 -9.70 19.87 6.48
N TYR A 170 -10.96 19.58 6.13
CA TYR A 170 -11.44 18.20 6.01
C TYR A 170 -10.68 17.41 4.95
N LEU A 171 -10.48 17.99 3.75
CA LEU A 171 -9.69 17.37 2.68
C LEU A 171 -8.23 17.15 3.09
N PHE A 172 -7.59 18.10 3.80
CA PHE A 172 -6.24 17.89 4.33
C PHE A 172 -6.19 16.81 5.40
N THR A 173 -7.24 16.68 6.21
CA THR A 173 -7.34 15.60 7.21
C THR A 173 -7.39 14.25 6.51
N ILE A 174 -8.19 14.12 5.45
CA ILE A 174 -8.22 12.92 4.62
C ILE A 174 -6.82 12.66 4.04
N LEU A 175 -6.21 13.66 3.40
CA LEU A 175 -4.87 13.52 2.79
C LEU A 175 -3.80 13.10 3.81
N ALA A 176 -3.84 13.64 5.03
CA ALA A 176 -2.92 13.27 6.11
C ALA A 176 -3.17 11.85 6.65
N THR A 177 -4.40 11.34 6.57
CA THR A 177 -4.77 9.98 6.99
C THR A 177 -4.59 8.94 5.89
N LEU A 178 -4.44 9.35 4.63
CA LEU A 178 -4.15 8.43 3.54
C LEU A 178 -2.79 7.76 3.79
N PRO A 179 -2.72 6.43 3.72
CA PRO A 179 -1.47 5.72 3.91
C PRO A 179 -0.57 5.92 2.70
N VAL A 180 0.21 7.00 2.70
CA VAL A 180 1.24 7.25 1.66
C VAL A 180 2.44 6.31 1.85
N THR A 181 2.62 5.76 3.06
CA THR A 181 3.75 4.88 3.39
C THR A 181 3.29 3.59 4.07
N THR A 182 3.84 2.46 3.63
CA THR A 182 3.54 1.10 4.11
C THR A 182 4.19 0.75 5.44
N THR A 183 5.03 1.62 5.99
CA THR A 183 5.86 1.33 7.17
C THR A 183 5.05 0.94 8.41
N SER A 184 3.87 1.55 8.64
CA SER A 184 2.99 1.15 9.75
C SER A 184 2.37 -0.22 9.53
N PHE A 185 2.04 -0.56 8.27
CA PHE A 185 1.53 -1.89 7.92
C PHE A 185 2.61 -2.96 8.03
N GLU A 186 3.87 -2.67 7.74
CA GLU A 186 4.98 -3.63 7.88
C GLU A 186 5.15 -4.11 9.31
N ARG A 187 4.98 -3.24 10.32
CA ARG A 187 4.96 -3.64 11.73
C ARG A 187 3.83 -4.63 11.99
N ILE A 188 2.62 -4.33 11.54
CA ILE A 188 1.45 -5.20 11.74
C ILE A 188 1.65 -6.54 11.02
N PHE A 189 2.13 -6.56 9.78
CA PHE A 189 2.38 -7.78 9.01
C PHE A 189 3.54 -8.61 9.60
N SER A 190 4.60 -7.97 10.08
CA SER A 190 5.70 -8.64 10.77
C SER A 190 5.23 -9.28 12.07
N THR A 191 4.47 -8.56 12.88
CA THR A 191 3.86 -9.08 14.11
C THR A 191 2.88 -10.22 13.81
N LEU A 192 2.05 -10.10 12.77
CA LEU A 192 1.15 -11.16 12.32
C LEU A 192 1.93 -12.41 11.87
N LYS A 193 3.04 -12.23 11.14
CA LYS A 193 3.93 -13.33 10.75
C LYS A 193 4.50 -14.01 11.98
N ILE A 194 4.98 -13.26 12.98
CA ILE A 194 5.47 -13.79 14.25
C ILE A 194 4.36 -14.61 14.94
N ILE A 195 3.15 -14.06 15.10
CA ILE A 195 2.02 -14.74 15.73
C ILE A 195 1.65 -16.04 15.01
N LYS A 196 1.54 -16.02 13.68
CA LYS A 196 1.17 -17.21 12.88
C LYS A 196 2.30 -18.25 12.81
N THR A 197 3.52 -17.81 12.56
CA THR A 197 4.66 -18.70 12.27
C THR A 197 5.21 -19.33 13.54
N LEU A 198 5.36 -18.58 14.64
CA LEU A 198 5.86 -19.15 15.90
C LEU A 198 4.88 -20.13 16.53
N LEU A 199 3.57 -19.81 16.50
CA LEU A 199 2.57 -20.66 17.14
C LEU A 199 2.12 -21.84 16.27
N ARG A 200 2.54 -21.90 14.99
CA ARG A 200 2.01 -22.85 13.96
C ARG A 200 0.49 -23.03 14.06
N SER A 201 -0.22 -21.97 14.42
CA SER A 201 -1.59 -22.10 14.90
C SER A 201 -2.58 -21.97 13.75
N VAL A 202 -3.44 -22.96 13.60
CA VAL A 202 -4.71 -22.78 12.89
C VAL A 202 -5.66 -22.09 13.87
N MET A 203 -5.64 -20.76 13.89
CA MET A 203 -6.55 -19.94 14.71
C MET A 203 -7.53 -19.18 13.82
N GLY A 204 -8.77 -19.00 14.30
CA GLY A 204 -9.78 -18.22 13.60
C GLY A 204 -9.39 -16.74 13.47
N ASN A 205 -9.89 -16.07 12.43
CA ASN A 205 -9.55 -14.68 12.10
C ASN A 205 -9.82 -13.71 13.26
N GLU A 206 -10.92 -13.89 14.01
CA GLU A 206 -11.24 -13.02 15.16
C GLU A 206 -10.15 -13.05 16.24
N ARG A 207 -9.68 -14.25 16.59
CA ARG A 207 -8.64 -14.42 17.61
C ARG A 207 -7.30 -13.86 17.13
N LEU A 208 -6.99 -14.06 15.85
CA LEU A 208 -5.78 -13.53 15.23
C LEU A 208 -5.77 -12.00 15.25
N SER A 209 -6.87 -11.36 14.85
CA SER A 209 -6.99 -9.90 14.85
C SER A 209 -6.85 -9.34 16.26
N ALA A 210 -7.50 -9.96 17.26
CA ALA A 210 -7.36 -9.53 18.66
C ALA A 210 -5.92 -9.62 19.17
N LEU A 211 -5.23 -10.73 18.90
CA LEU A 211 -3.81 -10.90 19.27
C LEU A 211 -2.89 -9.92 18.56
N ALA A 212 -3.15 -9.63 17.28
CA ALA A 212 -2.38 -8.66 16.52
C ALA A 212 -2.48 -7.26 17.11
N VAL A 213 -3.69 -6.83 17.50
CA VAL A 213 -3.90 -5.54 18.18
C VAL A 213 -3.10 -5.47 19.48
N ILE A 214 -3.17 -6.50 20.33
CA ILE A 214 -2.43 -6.55 21.60
C ILE A 214 -0.91 -6.47 21.35
N ALA A 215 -0.40 -7.22 20.37
CA ALA A 215 1.03 -7.27 20.10
C ALA A 215 1.57 -5.98 19.43
N VAL A 216 0.76 -5.29 18.63
CA VAL A 216 1.12 -4.00 18.03
C VAL A 216 1.14 -2.89 19.07
N HIS A 217 0.21 -2.92 20.03
CA HIS A 217 0.03 -1.92 21.09
C HIS A 217 0.53 -2.40 22.46
N TRP A 218 1.68 -3.07 22.48
CA TRP A 218 2.27 -3.60 23.72
C TRP A 218 2.71 -2.50 24.70
N ASP A 219 2.85 -1.27 24.22
CA ASP A 219 3.22 -0.07 24.97
C ASP A 219 2.06 0.51 25.81
N ILE A 220 0.83 0.12 25.50
CA ILE A 220 -0.35 0.51 26.27
C ILE A 220 -0.44 -0.37 27.52
N LYS A 221 -0.27 0.23 28.70
CA LYS A 221 -0.45 -0.48 29.98
C LYS A 221 -1.93 -0.80 30.19
N ILE A 222 -2.24 -2.08 30.28
CA ILE A 222 -3.59 -2.58 30.55
C ILE A 222 -3.67 -2.89 32.05
N ASP A 223 -4.66 -2.33 32.74
CA ASP A 223 -4.94 -2.65 34.14
C ASP A 223 -5.66 -4.02 34.23
N PRO A 224 -5.07 -5.03 34.90
CA PRO A 224 -5.71 -6.34 35.05
C PRO A 224 -7.09 -6.26 35.72
N ASP A 225 -7.26 -5.36 36.69
CA ASP A 225 -8.50 -5.25 37.47
C ASP A 225 -9.65 -4.71 36.61
N GLU A 226 -9.36 -3.75 35.72
CA GLU A 226 -10.33 -3.24 34.74
C GLU A 226 -10.77 -4.35 33.77
N VAL A 227 -9.84 -5.17 33.30
CA VAL A 227 -10.16 -6.30 32.41
C VAL A 227 -11.05 -7.32 33.10
N ILE A 228 -10.74 -7.68 34.36
CA ILE A 228 -11.53 -8.61 35.16
C ILE A 228 -12.95 -8.07 35.36
N ASN A 229 -13.08 -6.80 35.74
CA ASN A 229 -14.38 -6.17 35.93
C ASN A 229 -15.19 -6.10 34.62
N ASN A 230 -14.56 -5.76 33.50
CA ASN A 230 -15.20 -5.74 32.18
C ASN A 230 -15.61 -7.15 31.72
N MET A 231 -14.83 -8.19 32.03
CA MET A 231 -15.19 -9.58 31.76
C MET A 231 -16.35 -10.05 32.65
N ALA A 232 -16.34 -9.71 33.94
CA ALA A 232 -17.40 -10.05 34.88
C ALA A 232 -18.74 -9.39 34.50
N ASN A 233 -18.70 -8.16 33.99
CA ASN A 233 -19.89 -7.41 33.56
C ASN A 233 -20.48 -7.92 32.22
N LYS A 234 -19.73 -8.66 31.41
CA LYS A 234 -20.27 -9.30 30.19
C LYS A 234 -21.09 -10.54 30.55
N LYS A 235 -22.40 -10.35 30.71
CA LYS A 235 -23.46 -11.31 31.13
C LYS A 235 -23.55 -12.69 30.41
N LYS A 236 -22.65 -13.08 29.50
CA LYS A 236 -22.80 -14.30 28.66
C LYS A 236 -21.54 -15.16 28.47
N ARG A 237 -20.75 -15.39 29.52
CA ARG A 237 -19.66 -16.38 29.46
C ARG A 237 -19.62 -17.26 30.71
N LYS A 238 -20.66 -18.10 30.89
CA LYS A 238 -20.50 -19.35 31.66
C LYS A 238 -19.65 -20.32 30.83
N TYR A 239 -18.34 -20.11 30.79
CA TYR A 239 -17.45 -21.17 30.35
C TYR A 239 -17.47 -22.24 31.44
N TYR A 240 -17.95 -23.43 31.11
CA TYR A 240 -17.78 -24.61 31.94
C TYR A 240 -16.29 -24.95 31.94
N LEU A 241 -15.54 -24.32 32.84
CA LEU A 241 -14.26 -24.84 33.27
C LEU A 241 -14.57 -26.10 34.09
N PHE A 242 -14.11 -27.23 33.57
CA PHE A 242 -14.20 -28.59 34.12
C PHE A 242 -15.49 -29.37 33.84
N LYS A 243 -15.35 -30.37 32.95
CA LYS A 243 -15.91 -31.70 33.13
C LYS A 243 -14.89 -32.73 32.71
#